data_AF-A0A2V5QZU6-F1
#
_entry.id   AF-A0A2V5QZU6-F1
#
_cell.length_a   1.000
_cell.length_b   1.000
_cell.length_c   1.000
_cell.angle_alpha   90.00
_cell.angle_beta   90.00
_cell.angle_gamma   90.00
#
_symmetry.space_group_name_H-M   'P 1'
#
loop_
_entity.id
_entity.type
_entity.pdbx_description
1 polymer ?
#
loop_
_entity_poly.entity_id
_entity_poly.type
_entity_poly.pdbx_seq_one_letter_code
_entity_poly.pdbx_strand_id
1 'polypeptide(L)'
;RTGRFVPTDIGWREGMANWQPLSQFPELVAGVPVSPPAQTGAGLTPEARAPRSGLPWDERQTKGLLNAFIETLQMILSKPVAAFTAMKREGGLGEPLLYAVIGGTFGGVFAVIYNFALRLFTPFGDRQGAVTHLFGGLGWIFLLILTPLFVAIGMFVASAILHVC
;
A
#
# COMPACT_ATOMS: atom_id res chain seq x y z
N ARG A 1 0.22 0.63 -23.28
CA ARG A 1 1.13 1.12 -24.35
C ARG A 1 2.50 0.51 -24.08
N THR A 2 3.10 -0.19 -25.04
CA THR A 2 4.23 -1.14 -24.87
C THR A 2 5.63 -0.49 -24.75
N GLY A 3 5.73 0.83 -24.57
CA GLY A 3 6.99 1.54 -24.28
C GLY A 3 8.08 1.44 -25.35
N ARG A 4 7.77 0.92 -26.54
CA ARG A 4 8.74 0.69 -27.62
C ARG A 4 8.61 1.80 -28.66
N PHE A 5 9.74 2.42 -28.98
CA PHE A 5 9.82 3.41 -30.06
C PHE A 5 9.66 2.74 -31.43
N VAL A 6 8.92 3.39 -32.31
CA VAL A 6 8.70 2.99 -33.71
C VAL A 6 9.38 3.99 -34.67
N PRO A 7 9.71 3.59 -35.91
CA PRO A 7 10.47 4.44 -36.84
C PRO A 7 9.80 5.79 -37.19
N THR A 8 8.49 5.89 -37.00
CA THR A 8 7.70 7.12 -37.23
C THR A 8 7.70 8.07 -36.04
N ASP A 9 8.23 7.67 -34.89
CA ASP A 9 8.37 8.56 -33.74
C ASP A 9 9.37 9.67 -34.05
N ILE A 10 9.29 10.78 -33.32
CA ILE A 10 10.10 11.97 -33.54
C ILE A 10 11.31 12.02 -32.61
N GLY A 11 12.46 12.40 -33.15
CA GLY A 11 13.69 12.68 -32.43
C GLY A 11 14.24 14.06 -32.78
N TRP A 12 15.06 14.61 -31.89
CA TRP A 12 15.78 15.85 -32.09
C TRP A 12 17.20 15.72 -31.52
N ARG A 13 18.16 16.39 -32.15
CA ARG A 13 19.54 16.50 -31.67
C ARG A 13 20.07 17.92 -31.80
N GLU A 14 21.08 18.23 -31.02
CA GLU A 14 21.79 19.51 -31.03
C GLU A 14 22.15 19.92 -32.48
N GLY A 15 21.73 21.11 -32.90
CA GLY A 15 21.97 21.62 -34.25
C GLY A 15 20.89 21.32 -35.30
N MET A 16 19.82 20.58 -34.96
CA MET A 16 18.66 20.46 -35.86
C MET A 16 17.67 21.61 -35.70
N ALA A 17 17.19 22.13 -36.83
CA ALA A 17 16.18 23.19 -36.84
C ALA A 17 14.77 22.68 -36.47
N ASN A 18 14.45 21.42 -36.74
CA ASN A 18 13.12 20.82 -36.53
C ASN A 18 13.24 19.36 -36.05
N TRP A 19 12.18 18.87 -35.42
CA TRP A 19 12.02 17.45 -35.09
C TRP A 19 11.92 16.60 -36.36
N GLN A 20 12.60 15.46 -36.38
CA GLN A 20 12.64 14.54 -37.52
C GLN A 20 12.27 13.11 -37.09
N PRO A 21 11.71 12.28 -38.00
CA PRO A 21 11.41 10.88 -37.70
C PRO A 21 12.66 10.08 -37.29
N LEU A 22 12.52 9.13 -36.35
CA LEU A 22 13.61 8.28 -35.85
C LEU A 22 14.26 7.44 -36.97
N SER A 23 13.54 7.14 -38.05
CA SER A 23 14.09 6.48 -39.25
C SER A 23 15.17 7.30 -39.98
N GLN A 24 15.25 8.61 -39.74
CA GLN A 24 16.24 9.49 -40.35
C GLN A 24 17.59 9.49 -39.60
N PHE A 25 17.69 8.82 -38.45
CA PHE A 25 18.90 8.72 -37.64
C PHE A 25 19.61 7.40 -37.95
N PRO A 26 20.72 7.40 -38.73
CA PRO A 26 21.41 6.18 -39.14
C PRO A 26 21.88 5.31 -37.96
N GLU A 27 22.20 5.94 -36.83
CA GLU A 27 22.57 5.30 -35.56
C GLU A 27 21.46 4.41 -34.97
N LEU A 28 20.19 4.69 -35.31
CA LEU A 28 19.03 3.89 -34.87
C LEU A 28 18.62 2.85 -35.92
N VAL A 29 19.13 2.97 -37.16
CA VAL A 29 18.85 2.08 -38.29
C VAL A 29 19.95 1.01 -38.43
N ALA A 30 21.19 1.32 -38.04
CA ALA A 30 22.33 0.41 -38.11
C ALA A 30 22.26 -0.63 -36.96
N GLY A 31 21.54 -1.71 -37.21
CA GLY A 31 21.56 -2.92 -36.40
C GLY A 31 22.88 -3.69 -36.48
N VAL A 32 23.97 -3.11 -35.96
CA VAL A 32 25.07 -3.92 -35.44
C VAL A 32 24.93 -3.93 -33.93
N PRO A 33 24.63 -5.07 -33.29
CA PRO A 33 24.79 -5.17 -31.86
C PRO A 33 26.30 -5.11 -31.60
N VAL A 34 26.83 -3.92 -31.42
CA VAL A 34 28.04 -3.78 -30.61
C VAL A 34 27.57 -4.19 -29.22
N SER A 35 27.77 -5.47 -28.90
CA SER A 35 27.70 -5.93 -27.52
C SER A 35 28.44 -4.91 -26.68
N PRO A 36 27.77 -4.24 -25.72
CA PRO A 36 28.46 -3.37 -24.80
C PRO A 36 29.64 -4.16 -24.22
N PRO A 37 30.84 -3.56 -24.04
CA PRO A 37 31.88 -4.23 -23.27
C PRO A 37 31.23 -4.74 -22.00
N ALA A 38 31.37 -6.04 -21.73
CA ALA A 38 30.66 -6.72 -20.65
C ALA A 38 30.84 -5.87 -19.39
N GLN A 39 29.79 -5.13 -19.04
CA GLN A 39 29.78 -4.36 -17.80
C GLN A 39 29.71 -5.44 -16.73
N THR A 40 30.83 -5.71 -16.07
CA THR A 40 30.98 -6.67 -14.96
C THR A 40 30.15 -6.26 -13.72
N GLY A 41 29.04 -5.53 -13.90
CA GLY A 41 28.23 -5.00 -12.80
C GLY A 41 26.82 -4.52 -13.16
N ALA A 42 26.29 -4.80 -14.35
CA ALA A 42 24.91 -4.37 -14.68
C ALA A 42 24.19 -5.35 -15.62
N GLY A 43 24.36 -6.65 -15.37
CA GLY A 43 23.45 -7.68 -15.85
C GLY A 43 22.23 -7.78 -14.93
N LEU A 44 21.46 -6.71 -14.78
CA LEU A 44 20.06 -6.88 -14.43
C LEU A 44 19.32 -7.00 -15.75
N THR A 45 19.31 -8.22 -16.29
CA THR A 45 18.08 -8.71 -16.94
C THR A 45 16.89 -8.15 -16.17
N PRO A 46 15.80 -7.70 -16.81
CA PRO A 46 14.56 -7.50 -16.09
C PRO A 46 14.25 -8.87 -15.49
N GLU A 47 14.66 -9.09 -14.25
CA GLU A 47 14.36 -10.30 -13.53
C GLU A 47 12.86 -10.30 -13.56
N ALA A 48 12.30 -11.23 -14.34
CA ALA A 48 10.88 -11.37 -14.53
C ALA A 48 10.31 -11.45 -13.13
N ARG A 49 9.77 -10.32 -12.67
CA ARG A 49 9.55 -10.09 -11.25
C ARG A 49 8.70 -11.25 -10.77
N ALA A 50 9.25 -12.06 -9.88
CA ALA A 50 8.65 -13.32 -9.48
C ALA A 50 7.15 -13.07 -9.21
N PRO A 51 6.26 -13.93 -9.74
CA PRO A 51 4.83 -13.75 -9.58
C PRO A 51 4.51 -13.49 -8.11
N ARG A 52 3.85 -12.36 -7.85
CA ARG A 52 3.47 -12.00 -6.49
C ARG A 52 2.42 -12.99 -6.01
N SER A 53 2.80 -13.85 -5.08
CA SER A 53 1.94 -14.91 -4.54
C SER A 53 0.71 -14.36 -3.81
N GLY A 54 0.77 -13.12 -3.32
CA GLY A 54 -0.20 -12.56 -2.40
C GLY A 54 0.17 -12.80 -0.95
N LEU A 55 -0.62 -12.21 -0.06
CA LEU A 55 -0.51 -12.38 1.39
C LEU A 55 -1.35 -13.58 1.85
N PRO A 56 -1.07 -14.14 3.04
CA PRO A 56 -1.94 -15.17 3.63
C PRO A 56 -3.42 -14.74 3.70
N TRP A 57 -3.69 -13.44 3.86
CA TRP A 57 -5.02 -12.84 3.82
C TRP A 57 -5.78 -13.06 2.50
N ASP A 58 -5.07 -13.14 1.38
CA ASP A 58 -5.67 -13.36 0.07
C ASP A 58 -6.23 -14.79 -0.04
N GLU A 59 -5.72 -15.71 0.78
CA GLU A 59 -6.15 -17.12 0.88
C GLU A 59 -7.13 -17.35 2.04
N ARG A 60 -7.74 -16.29 2.60
CA ARG A 60 -8.66 -16.40 3.76
C ARG A 60 -9.85 -17.36 3.56
N GLN A 61 -10.28 -17.57 2.32
CA GLN A 61 -11.39 -18.50 2.01
C GLN A 61 -10.99 -19.96 2.26
N THR A 62 -9.70 -20.31 2.16
CA THR A 62 -9.20 -21.66 2.39
C THR A 62 -8.59 -21.80 3.78
N LYS A 63 -7.88 -20.77 4.27
CA LYS A 63 -7.21 -20.78 5.59
C LYS A 63 -8.13 -20.43 6.76
N GLY A 64 -9.29 -19.85 6.47
CA GLY A 64 -10.17 -19.25 7.46
C GLY A 64 -9.73 -17.83 7.85
N LEU A 65 -10.71 -17.03 8.28
CA LEU A 65 -10.55 -15.58 8.47
C LEU A 65 -9.51 -15.21 9.54
N LEU A 66 -9.58 -15.83 10.72
CA LEU A 66 -8.69 -15.49 11.83
C LEU A 66 -7.24 -15.92 11.57
N ASN A 67 -7.03 -17.15 11.07
CA ASN A 67 -5.71 -17.67 10.76
C ASN A 67 -5.02 -16.83 9.68
N ALA A 68 -5.73 -16.55 8.58
CA ALA A 68 -5.20 -15.71 7.51
C ALA A 68 -4.85 -14.29 7.98
N PHE A 69 -5.66 -13.72 8.89
CA PHE A 69 -5.37 -12.42 9.49
C PHE A 69 -4.10 -12.44 10.35
N ILE A 70 -3.98 -13.40 11.26
CA ILE A 70 -2.84 -13.53 12.18
C ILE A 70 -1.56 -13.85 11.40
N GLU A 71 -1.61 -14.78 10.44
CA GLU A 71 -0.46 -15.10 9.58
C GLU A 71 0.03 -13.86 8.82
N THR A 72 -0.90 -13.07 8.27
CA THR A 72 -0.55 -11.83 7.57
C THR A 72 0.06 -10.80 8.52
N LEU A 73 -0.53 -10.62 9.70
CA LEU A 73 -0.02 -9.71 10.73
C LEU A 73 1.41 -10.13 11.15
N GLN A 74 1.63 -11.41 11.42
CA GLN A 74 2.94 -11.96 11.77
C GLN A 74 3.95 -11.77 10.64
N MET A 75 3.54 -11.98 9.38
CA MET A 75 4.39 -11.79 8.22
C MET A 75 4.81 -10.32 8.07
N ILE A 76 3.88 -9.38 8.25
CA ILE A 76 4.15 -7.93 8.20
C ILE A 76 5.10 -7.51 9.31
N LEU A 77 4.86 -7.97 10.54
CA LEU A 77 5.67 -7.58 11.71
C LEU A 77 7.06 -8.25 11.72
N SER A 78 7.17 -9.50 11.28
CA SER A 78 8.42 -10.26 11.37
C SER A 78 9.28 -10.16 10.10
N LYS A 79 8.66 -10.01 8.92
CA LYS A 79 9.31 -10.03 7.62
C LYS A 79 8.69 -8.98 6.67
N PRO A 80 8.77 -7.68 7.01
CA PRO A 80 8.07 -6.62 6.28
C PRO A 80 8.45 -6.55 4.80
N VAL A 81 9.74 -6.67 4.47
CA VAL A 81 10.19 -6.65 3.06
C VAL A 81 9.55 -7.79 2.28
N ALA A 82 9.57 -9.01 2.82
CA ALA A 82 8.94 -10.15 2.18
C ALA A 82 7.42 -9.93 2.01
N ALA A 83 6.74 -9.46 3.05
CA ALA A 83 5.31 -9.17 3.02
C ALA A 83 4.94 -8.19 1.89
N PHE A 84 5.58 -7.02 1.84
CA PHE A 84 5.27 -5.99 0.85
C PHE A 84 5.75 -6.33 -0.56
N THR A 85 6.78 -7.17 -0.71
CA THR A 85 7.19 -7.67 -2.03
C THR A 85 6.19 -8.67 -2.60
N ALA A 86 5.62 -9.54 -1.76
CA ALA A 86 4.66 -10.58 -2.15
C ALA A 86 3.23 -10.05 -2.33
N MET A 87 2.88 -8.90 -1.72
CA MET A 87 1.54 -8.31 -1.78
C MET A 87 1.11 -7.98 -3.21
N LYS A 88 -0.11 -8.42 -3.59
CA LYS A 88 -0.70 -8.10 -4.90
C LYS A 88 -0.88 -6.57 -5.03
N ARG A 89 -0.48 -6.02 -6.19
CA ARG A 89 -0.65 -4.59 -6.51
C ARG A 89 -1.93 -4.28 -7.26
N GLU A 90 -2.52 -5.30 -7.86
CA GLU A 90 -3.71 -5.22 -8.68
C GLU A 90 -4.79 -6.07 -8.00
N GLY A 91 -6.03 -5.58 -8.03
CA GLY A 91 -7.16 -6.19 -7.33
C GLY A 91 -8.22 -5.13 -6.98
N GLY A 92 -9.34 -5.60 -6.42
CA GLY A 92 -10.39 -4.72 -5.91
C GLY A 92 -10.03 -4.13 -4.54
N LEU A 93 -10.71 -3.04 -4.15
CA LEU A 93 -10.51 -2.39 -2.85
C LEU A 93 -11.06 -3.21 -1.67
N GLY A 94 -11.94 -4.18 -1.92
CA GLY A 94 -12.66 -4.90 -0.86
C GLY A 94 -11.77 -5.76 0.03
N GLU A 95 -10.77 -6.45 -0.53
CA GLU A 95 -9.87 -7.32 0.25
C GLU A 95 -8.98 -6.56 1.23
N PRO A 96 -8.26 -5.50 0.82
CA PRO A 96 -7.47 -4.70 1.75
C PRO A 96 -8.36 -3.89 2.70
N LEU A 97 -9.53 -3.41 2.26
CA LEU A 97 -10.47 -2.72 3.13
C LEU A 97 -10.97 -3.63 4.25
N LEU A 98 -11.34 -4.88 3.95
CA LEU A 98 -11.79 -5.83 4.96
C LEU A 98 -10.69 -6.13 6.00
N TYR A 99 -9.44 -6.31 5.55
CA TYR A 99 -8.30 -6.47 6.46
C TYR A 99 -8.15 -5.26 7.38
N ALA A 100 -8.18 -4.05 6.81
CA ALA A 100 -8.06 -2.80 7.54
C ALA A 100 -9.22 -2.59 8.53
N VAL A 101 -10.46 -2.91 8.15
CA VAL A 101 -11.63 -2.79 9.03
C VAL A 101 -11.53 -3.73 10.21
N ILE A 102 -11.15 -4.99 10.00
CA ILE A 102 -11.00 -5.97 11.10
C ILE A 102 -9.88 -5.51 12.05
N GLY A 103 -8.68 -5.26 11.51
CA GLY A 103 -7.53 -4.86 12.31
C GLY A 103 -7.72 -3.51 13.01
N GLY A 104 -8.27 -2.53 12.30
CA GLY A 104 -8.54 -1.19 12.81
C GLY A 104 -9.65 -1.18 13.86
N THR A 105 -10.70 -2.00 13.70
CA THR A 105 -11.74 -2.14 14.73
C THR A 105 -11.17 -2.77 16.00
N PHE A 106 -10.38 -3.83 15.87
CA PHE A 106 -9.69 -4.45 17.01
C PHE A 106 -8.75 -3.44 17.70
N GLY A 107 -7.95 -2.71 16.93
CA GLY A 107 -7.08 -1.65 17.43
C GLY A 107 -7.85 -0.53 18.13
N GLY A 108 -9.02 -0.13 17.61
CA GLY A 108 -9.90 0.86 18.22
C GLY A 108 -10.45 0.39 19.57
N VAL A 109 -10.96 -0.84 19.65
CA VAL A 109 -11.41 -1.45 20.92
C VAL A 109 -10.26 -1.51 21.92
N PHE A 110 -9.09 -1.98 21.48
CA PHE A 110 -7.89 -2.05 22.32
C PHE A 110 -7.48 -0.66 22.84
N ALA A 111 -7.49 0.36 21.98
CA ALA A 111 -7.17 1.73 22.36
C ALA A 111 -8.14 2.28 23.42
N VAL A 112 -9.44 2.00 23.31
CA VAL A 112 -10.43 2.41 24.32
C VAL A 112 -10.13 1.75 25.67
N ILE A 113 -9.90 0.42 25.68
CA ILE A 113 -9.57 -0.33 26.90
C ILE A 113 -8.28 0.18 27.53
N TYR A 114 -7.25 0.40 26.72
CA TYR A 114 -5.95 0.89 27.18
C TYR A 114 -6.06 2.30 27.78
N ASN A 115 -6.80 3.22 27.14
CA ASN A 115 -7.06 4.55 27.67
C ASN A 115 -7.85 4.50 28.98
N PHE A 116 -8.82 3.60 29.12
CA PHE A 116 -9.55 3.41 30.36
C PHE A 116 -8.63 2.89 31.48
N ALA A 117 -7.79 1.90 31.19
CA ALA A 117 -6.82 1.37 32.14
C ALA A 117 -5.83 2.45 32.60
N LEU A 118 -5.24 3.23 31.68
CA LEU A 118 -4.32 4.31 32.02
C LEU A 118 -4.97 5.37 32.94
N ARG A 119 -6.22 5.74 32.68
CA ARG A 119 -6.97 6.68 33.54
C ARG A 119 -7.11 6.15 34.96
N LEU A 120 -7.29 4.85 35.14
CA LEU A 120 -7.40 4.22 36.46
C LEU A 120 -6.11 4.34 37.29
N PHE A 121 -4.95 4.38 36.61
CA PHE A 121 -3.63 4.51 37.25
C PHE A 121 -3.14 5.96 37.40
N THR A 122 -3.88 6.96 36.92
CA THR A 122 -3.45 8.36 36.94
C THR A 122 -4.25 9.17 37.98
N PRO A 123 -3.75 9.37 39.22
CA PRO A 123 -4.51 9.98 40.32
C PRO A 123 -4.87 11.46 40.13
N PHE A 124 -4.33 12.14 39.10
CA PHE A 124 -4.60 13.54 38.77
C PHE A 124 -4.99 13.74 37.29
N GLY A 125 -5.59 12.73 36.65
CA GLY A 125 -6.08 12.80 35.27
C GLY A 125 -7.41 13.55 35.13
N ASP A 126 -7.34 14.86 35.26
CA ASP A 126 -8.25 15.92 34.80
C ASP A 126 -9.78 15.79 35.01
N ARG A 127 -10.31 16.82 35.70
CA ARG A 127 -11.73 17.09 35.93
C ARG A 127 -12.25 18.06 34.86
N GLN A 128 -12.21 17.70 33.58
CA GLN A 128 -12.79 18.50 32.48
C GLN A 128 -13.26 17.54 31.38
N GLY A 129 -14.45 17.61 30.79
CA GLY A 129 -15.60 18.50 30.88
C GLY A 129 -16.64 17.99 29.87
N ALA A 130 -17.93 18.30 30.07
CA ALA A 130 -19.11 18.15 29.20
C ALA A 130 -19.20 17.01 28.15
N VAL A 131 -18.20 16.85 27.28
CA VAL A 131 -18.02 15.78 26.29
C VAL A 131 -17.97 14.39 26.95
N THR A 132 -17.32 14.25 28.11
CA THR A 132 -17.26 12.98 28.86
C THR A 132 -18.63 12.55 29.41
N HIS A 133 -19.56 13.51 29.61
CA HIS A 133 -20.94 13.27 30.03
C HIS A 133 -21.91 13.11 28.84
N LEU A 134 -21.67 13.78 27.71
CA LEU A 134 -22.45 13.61 26.47
C LEU A 134 -22.33 12.19 25.88
N PHE A 135 -21.20 11.52 26.12
CA PHE A 135 -20.95 10.13 25.71
C PHE A 135 -21.01 9.13 26.89
N GLY A 136 -21.73 9.44 27.97
CA GLY A 136 -21.87 8.49 29.09
C GLY A 136 -22.43 7.13 28.65
N GLY A 137 -21.83 6.03 29.15
CA GLY A 137 -22.27 4.63 29.05
C GLY A 137 -22.75 4.15 27.66
N LEU A 138 -24.00 4.47 27.33
CA LEU A 138 -24.67 4.14 26.08
C LEU A 138 -24.00 4.79 24.85
N GLY A 139 -23.45 5.99 24.99
CA GLY A 139 -22.74 6.69 23.92
C GLY A 139 -21.46 5.96 23.48
N TRP A 140 -20.73 5.35 24.44
CA TRP A 140 -19.56 4.53 24.14
C TRP A 140 -19.92 3.25 23.38
N ILE A 141 -21.02 2.61 23.73
CA ILE A 141 -21.50 1.41 23.01
C ILE A 141 -21.84 1.78 21.55
N PHE A 142 -22.53 2.91 21.34
CA PHE A 142 -22.82 3.41 20.01
C PHE A 142 -21.55 3.71 19.19
N LEU A 143 -20.54 4.33 19.80
CA LEU A 143 -19.24 4.58 19.15
C LEU A 143 -18.48 3.28 18.83
N LEU A 144 -18.52 2.28 19.71
CA LEU A 144 -17.92 0.96 19.43
C LEU A 144 -18.58 0.28 18.23
N ILE A 145 -19.92 0.37 18.11
CA ILE A 145 -20.66 -0.16 16.96
C ILE A 145 -20.32 0.59 15.67
N LEU A 146 -20.12 1.92 15.74
CA LEU A 146 -19.73 2.73 14.59
C LEU A 146 -18.24 2.67 14.24
N THR A 147 -17.40 2.09 15.09
CA THR A 147 -15.94 2.00 14.87
C THR A 147 -15.57 1.41 13.51
N PRO A 148 -16.11 0.26 13.04
CA PRO A 148 -15.77 -0.26 11.71
C PRO A 148 -16.07 0.71 10.56
N LEU A 149 -17.14 1.50 10.68
CA LEU A 149 -17.49 2.53 9.70
C LEU A 149 -16.47 3.67 9.73
N PHE A 150 -16.10 4.16 10.92
CA PHE A 150 -15.08 5.20 11.05
C PHE A 150 -13.71 4.73 10.55
N VAL A 151 -13.34 3.48 10.78
CA VAL A 151 -12.09 2.88 10.25
C VAL A 151 -12.12 2.87 8.72
N ALA A 152 -13.24 2.43 8.12
CA ALA A 152 -13.39 2.43 6.67
C ALA A 152 -13.24 3.84 6.09
N ILE A 153 -14.00 4.81 6.62
CA ILE A 153 -13.93 6.22 6.19
C ILE A 153 -12.52 6.79 6.37
N GLY A 154 -11.93 6.57 7.55
CA GLY A 154 -10.59 7.02 7.88
C GLY A 154 -9.53 6.46 6.93
N MET A 155 -9.66 5.22 6.49
CA MET A 155 -8.74 4.61 5.52
C MET A 155 -8.79 5.31 4.16
N PHE A 156 -9.97 5.66 3.66
CA PHE A 156 -10.11 6.42 2.41
C PHE A 156 -9.56 7.83 2.55
N VAL A 157 -9.85 8.52 3.66
CA VAL A 157 -9.34 9.86 3.93
C VAL A 157 -7.80 9.85 4.03
N ALA A 158 -7.22 8.91 4.77
CA ALA A 158 -5.78 8.76 4.90
C ALA A 158 -5.12 8.45 3.55
N SER A 159 -5.72 7.55 2.75
CA SER A 159 -5.25 7.26 1.41
C SER A 159 -5.27 8.49 0.51
N ALA A 160 -6.31 9.33 0.59
CA ALA A 160 -6.41 10.55 -0.21
C ALA A 160 -5.32 11.56 0.18
N ILE A 161 -5.07 11.74 1.49
CA ILE A 161 -4.01 12.62 1.99
C ILE A 161 -2.64 12.13 1.50
N LEU A 162 -2.34 10.85 1.73
CA LEU A 162 -1.05 10.24 1.35
C LEU A 162 -0.83 10.19 -0.16
N HIS A 163 -1.88 10.33 -0.97
CA HIS A 163 -1.76 10.38 -2.41
C HIS A 163 -1.43 11.80 -2.93
N VAL A 164 -1.80 12.83 -2.18
CA VAL A 164 -1.61 14.24 -2.56
C VAL A 164 -0.32 14.82 -1.98
N CYS A 165 0.22 14.21 -0.92
CA CYS A 165 1.54 14.53 -0.36
C CYS A 165 2.67 13.82 -1.11
#